data_AF-A0A2D6JGF4-F1
#
_entry.id   AF-A0A2D6JGF4-F1
#
_cell.length_a   1.000
_cell.length_b   1.000
_cell.length_c   1.000
_cell.angle_alpha   90.00
_cell.angle_beta   90.00
_cell.angle_gamma   90.00
#
_symmetry.space_group_name_H-M   'P 1'
#
loop_
_entity.id
_entity.type
_entity.pdbx_description
1 polymer ?
#
loop_
_entity_poly.entity_id
_entity_poly.type
_entity_poly.pdbx_seq_one_letter_code
_entity_poly.pdbx_strand_id
1 'polypeptide(L)'
;MSMIVDIRSEEDYLRRHNLRSLRISPEELLADTPSLREIKKIKPEKLVIMSDDIKKAEEMKCFLRSQKWHPQVEIYEGGMDRWVAEGNPYVSNPVIFGNIRLNPPVLFLSLVMMLFSGVYIVSMTLIFS
;
A
#
# COMPACT_ATOMS: atom_id res chain seq x y z
N MET A 1 -8.98 -22.22 12.42
CA MET A 1 -7.89 -21.21 12.44
C MET A 1 -8.32 -19.93 11.70
N SER A 2 -8.10 -18.73 12.26
CA SER A 2 -8.48 -17.44 11.64
C SER A 2 -7.29 -16.71 10.99
N MET A 3 -7.54 -16.05 9.86
CA MET A 3 -6.57 -15.22 9.14
C MET A 3 -7.12 -13.80 8.96
N ILE A 4 -6.25 -12.80 9.08
CA ILE A 4 -6.61 -11.39 8.93
C ILE A 4 -6.08 -10.91 7.57
N VAL A 5 -6.95 -10.32 6.76
CA VAL A 5 -6.60 -9.72 5.49
C VAL A 5 -6.77 -8.21 5.61
N ASP A 6 -5.69 -7.48 5.40
CA ASP A 6 -5.69 -6.02 5.46
C ASP A 6 -5.81 -5.45 4.04
N ILE A 7 -6.91 -4.76 3.78
CA ILE A 7 -7.23 -4.20 2.46
C ILE A 7 -6.97 -2.70 2.38
N ARG A 8 -6.34 -2.12 3.41
CA ARG A 8 -5.97 -0.70 3.41
C ARG A 8 -4.87 -0.43 2.38
N SER A 9 -4.60 0.86 2.18
CA SER A 9 -3.53 1.28 1.29
C SER A 9 -2.18 0.70 1.74
N GLU A 10 -1.24 0.54 0.80
CA GLU A 10 0.12 0.09 1.13
C GLU A 10 0.77 0.99 2.16
N GLU A 11 0.59 2.31 1.99
CA GLU A 11 1.09 3.33 2.88
C GLU A 11 0.55 3.14 4.30
N ASP A 12 -0.76 2.96 4.47
CA ASP A 12 -1.38 2.80 5.78
C ASP A 12 -0.96 1.50 6.46
N TYR A 13 -0.82 0.43 5.67
CA TYR A 13 -0.32 -0.86 6.15
C TYR A 13 1.14 -0.76 6.61
N LEU A 14 1.99 -0.13 5.81
CA LEU A 14 3.40 0.02 6.14
C LEU A 14 3.61 0.91 7.37
N ARG A 15 2.84 1.99 7.51
CA ARG A 15 2.85 2.86 8.70
C ARG A 15 2.51 2.06 9.95
N ARG A 16 1.43 1.27 9.91
CA ARG A 16 1.00 0.41 11.02
C ARG A 16 0.11 -0.73 10.54
N HIS A 17 0.38 -1.94 11.00
CA HIS A 17 -0.44 -3.12 10.68
C HIS A 17 -0.43 -4.17 11.78
N ASN A 18 -1.37 -5.10 11.71
CA ASN A 18 -1.41 -6.25 12.61
C ASN A 18 -0.29 -7.24 12.23
N LEU A 19 0.49 -7.71 13.21
CA LEU A 19 1.61 -8.63 12.97
C LEU A 19 1.22 -9.92 12.21
N ARG A 20 -0.04 -10.33 12.32
CA ARG A 20 -0.60 -11.55 11.70
C ARG A 20 -1.46 -11.26 10.48
N SER A 21 -1.63 -10.00 10.08
CA SER A 21 -2.37 -9.67 8.87
C SER A 21 -1.54 -9.86 7.62
N LEU A 22 -2.19 -10.26 6.53
CA LEU A 22 -1.63 -10.22 5.19
C LEU A 22 -2.24 -9.04 4.44
N ARG A 23 -1.41 -8.13 3.92
CA ARG A 23 -1.88 -7.03 3.07
C ARG A 23 -2.22 -7.54 1.69
N ILE A 24 -3.44 -7.26 1.22
CA ILE A 24 -3.89 -7.54 -0.15
C ILE A 24 -4.80 -6.41 -0.57
N SER A 25 -4.54 -5.78 -1.71
CA SER A 25 -5.40 -4.70 -2.18
C SER A 25 -6.79 -5.22 -2.57
N PRO A 26 -7.84 -4.39 -2.53
CA PRO A 26 -9.17 -4.78 -3.03
C PRO A 26 -9.12 -5.27 -4.49
N GLU A 27 -8.33 -4.62 -5.33
CA GLU A 27 -8.17 -4.99 -6.74
C GLU A 27 -7.50 -6.37 -6.88
N GLU A 28 -6.50 -6.65 -6.04
CA GLU A 28 -5.84 -7.95 -5.98
C GLU A 28 -6.75 -9.05 -5.43
N LEU A 29 -7.67 -8.73 -4.52
CA LEU A 29 -8.69 -9.67 -4.05
C LEU A 29 -9.69 -9.99 -5.16
N LEU A 30 -10.11 -9.00 -5.93
CA LEU A 30 -11.10 -9.17 -7.01
C LEU A 30 -10.53 -9.91 -8.24
N ALA A 31 -9.27 -9.68 -8.56
CA ALA A 31 -8.57 -10.43 -9.60
C ALA A 31 -8.09 -11.79 -9.02
N ASP A 32 -8.06 -12.87 -9.82
CA ASP A 32 -7.49 -14.16 -9.38
C ASP A 32 -5.96 -14.10 -9.30
N THR A 33 -5.46 -13.23 -8.43
CA THR A 33 -4.04 -12.92 -8.24
C THR A 33 -3.32 -14.04 -7.48
N PRO A 34 -1.98 -14.09 -7.56
CA PRO A 34 -1.18 -14.99 -6.73
C PRO A 34 -1.54 -14.90 -5.23
N SER A 35 -1.79 -13.70 -4.70
CA SER A 35 -2.14 -13.46 -3.30
C SER A 35 -3.44 -14.17 -2.89
N LEU A 36 -4.49 -14.09 -3.72
CA LEU A 36 -5.73 -14.81 -3.47
C LEU A 36 -5.53 -16.34 -3.55
N ARG A 37 -4.65 -16.82 -4.45
CA ARG A 37 -4.32 -18.25 -4.55
C ARG A 37 -3.63 -18.77 -3.30
N GLU A 38 -2.80 -17.96 -2.65
CA GLU A 38 -2.18 -18.33 -1.37
C GLU A 38 -3.23 -18.49 -0.27
N ILE A 39 -4.18 -17.55 -0.14
CA ILE A 39 -5.31 -17.71 0.79
C ILE A 39 -6.11 -18.99 0.47
N LYS A 40 -6.44 -19.22 -0.81
CA LYS A 40 -7.18 -20.40 -1.27
C LYS A 40 -6.44 -21.72 -1.01
N LYS A 41 -5.09 -21.70 -0.95
CA LYS A 41 -4.28 -22.87 -0.57
C LYS A 41 -4.35 -23.14 0.93
N ILE A 42 -4.27 -22.10 1.75
CA ILE A 42 -4.34 -22.21 3.21
C ILE A 42 -5.75 -22.65 3.65
N LYS A 43 -6.80 -22.19 2.95
CA LYS A 43 -8.21 -22.41 3.29
C LYS A 43 -8.53 -22.11 4.76
N PRO A 44 -8.26 -20.88 5.25
CA PRO A 44 -8.58 -20.53 6.63
C PRO A 44 -10.10 -20.67 6.89
N GLU A 45 -10.47 -21.27 8.02
CA GLU A 45 -11.88 -21.41 8.42
C GLU A 45 -12.59 -20.06 8.49
N LYS A 46 -11.86 -19.03 8.95
CA LYS A 46 -12.37 -17.67 9.14
C LYS A 46 -11.40 -16.63 8.58
N LEU A 47 -11.92 -15.73 7.74
CA LEU A 47 -11.26 -14.53 7.25
C LEU A 47 -11.81 -13.30 7.95
N VAL A 48 -10.93 -12.47 8.48
CA VAL A 48 -11.28 -11.17 9.06
C VAL A 48 -10.71 -10.08 8.16
N ILE A 49 -11.58 -9.25 7.60
CA ILE A 49 -11.18 -8.12 6.75
C ILE A 49 -10.92 -6.91 7.64
N MET A 50 -9.71 -6.36 7.56
CA MET A 50 -9.30 -5.10 8.17
C MET A 50 -9.34 -4.00 7.11
N SER A 51 -10.14 -2.97 7.34
CA SER A 51 -10.28 -1.80 6.46
C SER A 51 -10.72 -0.58 7.27
N ASP A 52 -10.29 0.60 6.84
CA ASP A 52 -10.82 1.87 7.34
C ASP A 52 -12.08 2.30 6.54
N ASP A 53 -12.34 1.65 5.40
CA ASP A 53 -13.53 1.85 4.57
C ASP A 53 -14.46 0.62 4.68
N ILE A 54 -15.58 0.81 5.39
CA ILE A 54 -16.60 -0.22 5.63
C ILE A 54 -17.29 -0.65 4.31
N LYS A 55 -17.51 0.28 3.38
CA LYS A 55 -18.19 -0.05 2.12
C LYS A 55 -17.32 -1.00 1.29
N LYS A 56 -16.03 -0.68 1.14
CA LYS A 56 -15.08 -1.58 0.47
C LYS A 56 -14.95 -2.92 1.19
N ALA A 57 -14.94 -2.92 2.52
CA ALA A 57 -14.87 -4.17 3.28
C ALA A 57 -16.09 -5.08 3.04
N GLU A 58 -17.30 -4.51 2.97
CA GLU A 58 -18.52 -5.26 2.64
C GLU A 58 -18.52 -5.78 1.20
N GLU A 59 -18.04 -4.99 0.23
CA GLU A 59 -17.86 -5.46 -1.15
C GLU A 59 -16.91 -6.66 -1.21
N MET A 60 -15.75 -6.58 -0.53
CA MET A 60 -14.78 -7.67 -0.47
C MET A 60 -15.34 -8.90 0.24
N LYS A 61 -16.12 -8.70 1.31
CA LYS A 61 -16.81 -9.78 2.03
C LYS A 61 -17.81 -10.50 1.13
N CYS A 62 -18.59 -9.77 0.34
CA CYS A 62 -19.51 -10.35 -0.64
C CYS A 62 -18.76 -11.19 -1.68
N PHE A 63 -17.65 -10.67 -2.21
CA PHE A 63 -16.82 -11.39 -3.18
C PHE A 63 -16.16 -12.64 -2.60
N LEU A 64 -15.62 -12.56 -1.37
CA LEU A 64 -14.97 -13.70 -0.74
C LEU A 64 -15.96 -14.82 -0.40
N ARG A 65 -17.21 -14.47 -0.04
CA ARG A 65 -18.30 -15.44 0.17
C ARG A 65 -18.74 -16.13 -1.11
N SER A 66 -18.61 -15.49 -2.28
CA SER A 66 -18.95 -16.09 -3.57
C SER A 66 -17.89 -17.06 -4.10
N GLN A 67 -16.72 -17.15 -3.44
CA GLN A 67 -15.67 -18.10 -3.82
C GLN A 67 -16.09 -19.54 -3.50
N LYS A 68 -15.70 -20.50 -4.36
CA LYS A 68 -16.08 -21.94 -4.27
C LYS A 68 -15.77 -22.64 -2.94
N TRP A 69 -14.87 -22.09 -2.14
CA TRP A 69 -14.45 -22.68 -0.86
C TRP A 69 -15.12 -22.04 0.36
N HIS A 70 -15.96 -21.01 0.16
CA HIS A 70 -16.89 -20.42 1.13
C HIS A 70 -16.33 -20.18 2.54
N PRO A 71 -15.30 -19.33 2.71
CA PRO A 71 -14.81 -18.96 4.04
C PRO A 71 -15.89 -18.26 4.87
N GLN A 72 -15.84 -18.43 6.20
CA GLN A 72 -16.55 -17.52 7.10
C GLN A 72 -15.84 -16.16 7.05
N VAL A 73 -16.51 -15.14 6.53
CA VAL A 73 -15.93 -13.80 6.41
C VAL A 73 -16.62 -12.82 7.36
N GLU A 74 -15.80 -12.13 8.16
CA GLU A 74 -16.18 -11.06 9.07
C GLU A 74 -15.36 -9.80 8.78
N ILE A 75 -15.90 -8.64 9.16
CA ILE A 75 -15.21 -7.35 9.04
C ILE A 75 -14.84 -6.92 10.45
N TYR A 76 -13.60 -6.48 10.62
CA TYR A 76 -13.18 -5.85 11.86
C TYR A 76 -13.54 -4.35 11.81
N GLU A 77 -14.62 -3.98 12.48
CA GLU A 77 -15.11 -2.60 12.50
C GLU A 77 -14.21 -1.68 13.32
N GLY A 78 -13.83 -0.54 12.75
CA GLY A 78 -12.97 0.47 13.42
C GLY A 78 -11.50 0.40 13.03
N GLY A 79 -11.14 -0.48 12.10
CA GLY A 79 -9.83 -0.48 11.44
C GLY A 79 -8.66 -0.64 12.41
N MET A 80 -7.51 -0.10 12.04
CA MET A 80 -6.33 -0.18 12.90
C MET A 80 -6.40 0.74 14.13
N ASP A 81 -7.15 1.84 14.08
CA ASP A 81 -7.29 2.73 15.24
C ASP A 81 -7.94 2.04 16.42
N ARG A 82 -9.04 1.32 16.17
CA ARG A 82 -9.68 0.51 17.21
C ARG A 82 -8.78 -0.66 17.66
N TRP A 83 -8.11 -1.32 16.70
CA TRP A 83 -7.19 -2.42 17.02
C TRP A 83 -6.13 -1.99 18.04
N VAL A 84 -5.53 -0.82 17.82
CA VAL A 84 -4.55 -0.22 18.72
C VAL A 84 -5.18 0.22 20.05
N ALA A 85 -6.35 0.85 20.01
CA ALA A 85 -7.07 1.28 21.22
C ALA A 85 -7.45 0.12 22.15
N GLU A 86 -7.73 -1.06 21.58
CA GLU A 86 -7.97 -2.30 22.32
C GLU A 86 -6.70 -2.93 22.91
N GLY A 87 -5.51 -2.35 22.66
CA GLY A 87 -4.24 -2.85 23.17
C GLY A 87 -3.73 -4.09 22.43
N ASN A 88 -4.29 -4.41 21.27
CA ASN A 88 -3.86 -5.56 20.49
C ASN A 88 -2.46 -5.34 19.88
N PRO A 89 -1.66 -6.39 19.68
CA PRO A 89 -0.32 -6.27 19.11
C PRO A 89 -0.37 -5.79 17.65
N TYR A 90 0.51 -4.85 17.32
CA TYR A 90 0.68 -4.30 15.99
C TYR A 90 2.15 -3.92 15.74
N VAL A 91 2.52 -3.86 14.47
CA VAL A 91 3.78 -3.30 14.01
C VAL A 91 3.53 -1.84 13.67
N SER A 92 4.42 -0.95 14.11
CA SER A 92 4.41 0.46 13.76
C SER A 92 5.74 0.80 13.11
N ASN A 93 5.73 1.24 11.86
CA ASN A 93 6.91 1.81 11.22
C ASN A 93 6.71 3.33 11.12
N PRO A 94 7.31 4.11 12.04
CA PRO A 94 7.11 5.56 12.09
C PRO A 94 7.70 6.34 10.91
N VAL A 95 8.18 5.67 9.84
CA VAL A 95 9.02 6.29 8.80
C VAL A 95 8.68 5.75 7.42
N ILE A 96 7.71 6.33 6.70
CA ILE A 96 7.76 6.37 5.21
C ILE A 96 7.19 7.68 4.65
N PHE A 97 7.23 8.82 5.36
CA PHE A 97 7.01 10.12 4.69
C PHE A 97 8.02 11.15 5.16
N GLY A 98 9.11 11.19 4.41
CA GLY A 98 10.20 12.15 4.55
C GLY A 98 11.49 11.67 3.91
N ASN A 99 11.48 11.13 2.68
CA ASN A 99 12.69 10.92 1.88
C ASN A 99 12.34 10.50 0.43
N ILE A 100 11.82 11.42 -0.38
CA ILE A 100 12.52 11.57 -1.67
C ILE A 100 13.83 12.22 -1.26
N ARG A 101 14.88 11.41 -1.04
CA ARG A 101 16.24 11.95 -1.05
C ARG A 101 16.46 12.44 -2.46
N LEU A 102 16.07 13.69 -2.73
CA LEU A 102 16.64 14.43 -3.85
C LEU A 102 18.14 14.38 -3.60
N ASN A 103 18.82 13.48 -4.32
CA ASN A 103 20.25 13.33 -4.20
C ASN A 103 20.84 14.72 -4.47
N PRO A 104 21.49 15.36 -3.48
CA PRO A 104 22.10 16.67 -3.69
C PRO A 104 22.98 16.71 -4.95
N PRO A 105 23.69 15.61 -5.33
CA PRO A 105 24.40 15.55 -6.61
C PRO A 105 23.52 15.66 -7.86
N VAL A 106 22.30 15.12 -7.85
CA VAL A 106 21.37 15.18 -8.99
C VAL A 106 20.81 16.59 -9.15
N LEU A 107 20.40 17.23 -8.05
CA LEU A 107 19.98 18.64 -8.07
C LEU A 107 21.09 19.55 -8.56
N PHE A 108 22.31 19.33 -8.05
CA PHE A 108 23.49 20.07 -8.46
C PHE A 108 23.79 19.85 -9.95
N LEU A 109 23.75 18.61 -10.44
CA LEU A 109 23.95 18.27 -11.85
C LEU A 109 22.89 18.94 -12.74
N SER A 110 21.61 18.90 -12.35
CA SER A 110 20.52 19.55 -13.10
C SER A 110 20.72 21.07 -13.19
N LEU A 111 21.15 21.72 -12.11
CA LEU A 111 21.45 23.16 -12.10
C LEU A 111 22.65 23.50 -12.99
N VAL A 112 23.71 22.70 -12.90
CA VAL A 112 24.93 22.89 -13.72
C VAL A 112 24.60 22.73 -15.21
N MET A 113 23.82 21.70 -15.59
CA MET A 113 23.41 21.50 -16.98
C MET A 113 22.56 22.65 -17.51
N MET A 114 21.67 23.22 -16.67
CA MET A 114 20.89 24.40 -17.04
C MET A 114 21.79 25.61 -17.32
N LEU A 115 22.79 25.87 -16.47
CA LEU A 115 23.74 26.98 -16.66
C LEU A 115 24.57 26.82 -17.94
N PHE A 116 25.13 25.63 -18.19
CA PHE A 116 25.93 25.37 -19.40
C PHE A 116 25.09 25.48 -20.68
N SER A 117 23.84 25.00 -20.66
CA SER A 117 22.94 25.14 -21.81
C SER A 117 22.63 26.61 -22.12
N GLY A 118 22.43 27.44 -21.09
CA GLY A 118 22.22 28.88 -21.26
C GLY A 118 23.43 29.59 -21.86
N VAL A 119 24.64 29.30 -21.36
CA VAL A 119 25.89 29.88 -21.88
C VAL A 119 26.12 29.46 -23.34
N TYR A 120 25.87 28.20 -23.67
CA TYR A 120 26.00 27.69 -25.03
C TYR A 120 25.07 28.41 -26.02
N ILE A 121 23.79 28.58 -25.65
CA ILE A 121 22.80 29.28 -26.49
C ILE A 121 23.24 30.72 -26.75
N VAL A 122 23.63 31.48 -25.70
CA VAL A 122 24.07 32.88 -25.84
C VAL A 122 25.33 32.98 -26.70
N SER A 123 26.29 32.07 -26.50
CA SER A 123 27.54 32.04 -27.29
C SER A 123 27.27 31.78 -28.77
N MET A 124 26.37 30.84 -29.09
CA MET A 124 25.97 30.58 -30.47
C MET A 124 25.25 31.78 -31.09
N THR A 125 24.35 32.45 -30.38
CA THR A 125 23.68 33.65 -30.89
C THR A 125 24.65 34.77 -31.26
N LEU A 126 25.71 34.97 -30.46
CA LEU A 126 26.73 35.99 -30.72
C LEU A 126 27.64 35.67 -31.91
N ILE A 127 27.90 34.40 -32.22
CA ILE A 127 28.74 33.99 -33.36
C ILE A 127 28.01 34.18 -34.69
N PHE A 128 26.68 34.02 -34.71
CA PHE A 128 25.85 34.09 -35.90
C PHE A 128 25.17 35.46 -36.13
N SER A 129 25.49 36.46 -35.29
CA SER A 129 25.06 37.86 -35.47
C SER A 129 26.18 38.68 -36.10
#